data_AF-A0A662RLL7-F1
#
_entry.id   AF-A0A662RLL7-F1
#
_cell.length_a   1.000
_cell.length_b   1.000
_cell.length_c   1.000
_cell.angle_alpha   90.00
_cell.angle_beta   90.00
_cell.angle_gamma   90.00
#
_symmetry.space_group_name_H-M   'P 1'
#
loop_
_entity.id
_entity.type
_entity.pdbx_description
1 polymer ?
#
loop_
_entity_poly.entity_id
_entity_poly.type
_entity_poly.pdbx_seq_one_letter_code
_entity_poly.pdbx_strand_id
1 'polypeptide(L)'
;NILSQIPECVRRFYPEVRVLASGWTLDRLERALSEAEKFLMVNDADSYKERIKEVYEELRELIGFYRDDKELREVYDKFEGLYNHMEEPSGEQRKRLETVLRKLRHITYWRKRQSISSFASGVFWFRDYRHGMGKELRLPFKRTRP
;
A
#
# COMPACT_ATOMS: atom_id res chain seq x y z
N ASN A 1 -5.45 21.10 -19.04
CA ASN A 1 -6.70 20.68 -18.37
C ASN A 1 -6.74 21.45 -17.06
N ILE A 2 -7.58 22.49 -16.95
CA ILE A 2 -7.55 23.46 -15.84
C ILE A 2 -7.86 22.78 -14.48
N LEU A 3 -8.48 21.59 -14.51
CA LEU A 3 -8.82 20.77 -13.34
C LEU A 3 -7.61 20.21 -12.58
N SER A 4 -6.40 20.20 -13.15
CA SER A 4 -5.20 19.68 -12.47
C SER A 4 -4.42 20.72 -11.66
N GLN A 5 -4.84 21.99 -11.69
CA GLN A 5 -4.18 23.08 -10.95
C GLN A 5 -4.92 23.52 -9.68
N ILE A 6 -6.11 22.94 -9.42
CA ILE A 6 -6.93 23.25 -8.25
C ILE A 6 -7.34 21.94 -7.58
N PRO A 7 -6.62 21.50 -6.52
CA PRO A 7 -6.89 20.24 -5.82
C PRO A 7 -8.33 20.10 -5.32
N GLU A 8 -8.97 21.22 -4.99
CA GLU A 8 -10.36 21.30 -4.54
C GLU A 8 -11.36 20.93 -5.64
N CYS A 9 -11.06 21.20 -6.91
CA CYS A 9 -11.94 20.88 -8.02
C CYS A 9 -11.94 19.38 -8.35
N VAL A 10 -10.83 18.67 -8.13
CA VAL A 10 -10.75 17.21 -8.32
C VAL A 10 -11.65 16.48 -7.32
N ARG A 11 -11.70 16.95 -6.06
CA ARG A 11 -12.62 16.42 -5.03
C ARG A 11 -14.10 16.67 -5.38
N ARG A 12 -14.40 17.76 -6.10
CA ARG A 12 -15.77 18.17 -6.45
C ARG A 12 -16.41 17.36 -7.58
N PHE A 13 -15.61 16.84 -8.53
CA PHE A 13 -16.11 16.02 -9.65
C PHE A 13 -16.01 14.51 -9.42
N TYR A 14 -15.19 14.09 -8.44
CA TYR A 14 -15.12 12.71 -7.95
C TYR A 14 -15.28 12.73 -6.42
N PRO A 15 -16.52 12.93 -5.92
CA PRO A 15 -16.77 13.00 -4.50
C PRO A 15 -16.47 11.63 -3.88
N GLU A 16 -15.42 11.59 -3.07
CA GLU A 16 -15.24 10.72 -1.90
C GLU A 16 -15.99 9.37 -1.93
N VAL A 17 -15.78 8.55 -2.95
CA VAL A 17 -15.87 7.11 -2.71
C VAL A 17 -14.67 6.82 -1.83
N ARG A 18 -14.91 6.30 -0.63
CA ARG A 18 -13.89 5.81 0.30
C ARG A 18 -13.03 4.77 -0.39
N VAL A 19 -12.05 5.22 -1.17
CA VAL A 19 -11.22 4.33 -1.96
C VAL A 19 -10.24 3.68 -0.99
N LEU A 20 -10.35 2.37 -0.84
CA LEU A 20 -9.42 1.58 -0.05
C LEU A 20 -8.30 1.08 -0.95
N ALA A 21 -7.13 0.81 -0.37
CA ALA A 21 -6.04 0.19 -1.12
C ALA A 21 -6.48 -1.18 -1.64
N SER A 22 -6.27 -1.45 -2.91
CA SER A 22 -6.59 -2.77 -3.46
C SER A 22 -5.74 -3.87 -2.83
N GLY A 23 -6.27 -5.10 -2.80
CA GLY A 23 -5.49 -6.26 -2.39
C GLY A 23 -4.26 -6.51 -3.26
N TRP A 24 -4.24 -6.06 -4.53
CA TRP A 24 -3.06 -6.16 -5.39
C TRP A 24 -1.96 -5.15 -5.03
N THR A 25 -2.34 -3.97 -4.56
CA THR A 25 -1.39 -3.00 -4.00
C THR A 25 -0.68 -3.58 -2.78
N LEU A 26 -1.44 -4.21 -1.89
CA LEU A 26 -0.91 -4.82 -0.67
C LEU A 26 -0.11 -6.10 -0.93
N ASP A 27 -0.40 -6.82 -2.01
CA ASP A 27 0.35 -8.01 -2.42
C ASP A 27 1.83 -7.72 -2.68
N ARG A 28 2.16 -6.54 -3.24
CA ARG A 28 3.56 -6.14 -3.45
C ARG A 28 4.28 -5.98 -2.12
N LEU A 29 3.67 -5.28 -1.16
CA LEU A 29 4.23 -5.09 0.18
C LEU A 29 4.41 -6.43 0.90
N GLU A 30 3.44 -7.34 0.73
CA GLU A 30 3.52 -8.68 1.32
C GLU A 30 4.73 -9.45 0.83
N ARG A 31 5.00 -9.40 -0.47
CA ARG A 31 6.18 -10.04 -1.07
C ARG A 31 7.48 -9.41 -0.55
N ALA A 32 7.56 -8.08 -0.51
CA ALA A 32 8.73 -7.39 0.02
C ALA A 32 9.02 -7.74 1.48
N LEU A 33 7.98 -7.85 2.32
CA LEU A 33 8.12 -8.28 3.71
C LEU A 33 8.47 -9.77 3.85
N SER A 34 7.94 -10.63 2.97
CA SER A 34 8.30 -12.04 2.93
C SER A 34 9.75 -12.24 2.45
N GLU A 35 10.29 -11.35 1.63
CA GLU A 35 11.72 -11.30 1.30
C GLU A 35 12.55 -10.84 2.52
N ALA A 36 12.08 -9.83 3.26
CA ALA A 36 12.73 -9.39 4.49
C ALA A 36 12.87 -10.52 5.53
N GLU A 37 11.84 -11.36 5.66
CA GLU A 37 11.88 -12.55 6.53
C GLU A 37 13.03 -13.50 6.16
N LYS A 38 13.34 -13.67 4.86
CA LYS A 38 14.46 -14.51 4.41
C LYS A 38 15.81 -13.94 4.82
N PHE A 39 15.99 -12.61 4.80
CA PHE A 39 17.22 -11.98 5.30
C PHE A 39 17.44 -12.26 6.79
N LEU A 40 16.36 -12.23 7.59
CA LEU A 40 16.43 -12.65 9.00
C LEU A 40 16.84 -14.11 9.17
N MET A 41 16.43 -15.02 8.27
CA MET A 41 16.83 -16.44 8.34
C MET A 41 18.32 -16.66 8.06
N VAL A 42 18.89 -15.85 7.17
CA VAL A 42 20.31 -15.92 6.78
C VAL A 42 21.19 -15.02 7.67
N ASN A 43 20.60 -14.35 8.66
CA ASN A 43 21.25 -13.37 9.55
C ASN A 43 21.89 -12.17 8.81
N ASP A 44 21.32 -11.80 7.66
CA ASP A 44 21.72 -10.59 6.92
C ASP A 44 20.95 -9.38 7.46
N ALA A 45 21.52 -8.75 8.49
CA ALA A 45 20.88 -7.65 9.19
C ALA A 45 20.80 -6.35 8.36
N ASP A 46 21.76 -6.11 7.48
CA ASP A 46 21.83 -4.88 6.69
C ASP A 46 20.77 -4.90 5.59
N SER A 47 20.70 -6.00 4.82
CA SER A 47 19.65 -6.18 3.80
C SER A 47 18.25 -6.19 4.42
N TYR A 48 18.11 -6.74 5.64
CA TYR A 48 16.86 -6.68 6.38
C TYR A 48 16.44 -5.24 6.68
N LYS A 49 17.34 -4.44 7.28
CA LYS A 49 17.06 -3.04 7.64
C LYS A 49 16.73 -2.19 6.42
N GLU A 50 17.48 -2.35 5.34
CA GLU A 50 17.23 -1.64 4.08
C GLU A 50 15.83 -1.97 3.55
N ARG A 51 15.48 -3.27 3.49
CA ARG A 51 14.16 -3.69 3.01
C ARG A 51 13.01 -3.19 3.88
N ILE A 52 13.16 -3.24 5.21
CA ILE A 52 12.15 -2.74 6.15
C ILE A 52 11.96 -1.23 5.98
N LYS A 53 13.03 -0.48 5.74
CA LYS A 53 12.96 0.96 5.46
C LYS A 53 12.25 1.29 4.15
N GLU A 54 12.52 0.55 3.07
CA GLU A 54 11.80 0.73 1.79
C GLU A 54 10.29 0.52 1.98
N VAL A 55 9.92 -0.57 2.66
CA VAL A 55 8.50 -0.89 2.93
C VAL A 55 7.87 0.16 3.84
N TYR A 56 8.62 0.71 4.79
CA TYR A 56 8.12 1.76 5.69
C TYR A 56 7.76 3.03 4.93
N GLU A 57 8.65 3.52 4.07
CA GLU A 57 8.37 4.72 3.27
C GLU A 57 7.21 4.49 2.30
N GLU A 58 7.14 3.31 1.67
CA GLU A 58 6.02 2.98 0.78
C GLU A 58 4.68 2.92 1.53
N LEU A 59 4.63 2.28 2.70
CA LEU A 59 3.43 2.25 3.54
C LEU A 59 3.01 3.65 3.99
N ARG A 60 3.97 4.51 4.32
CA ARG A 60 3.73 5.91 4.68
C ARG A 60 3.08 6.70 3.54
N GLU A 61 3.57 6.52 2.31
CA GLU A 61 2.94 7.10 1.11
C GLU A 61 1.51 6.59 0.91
N LEU A 62 1.30 5.28 1.05
CA LEU A 62 0.00 4.65 0.88
C LEU A 62 -1.03 5.15 1.90
N ILE A 63 -0.64 5.34 3.16
CA ILE A 63 -1.50 5.95 4.18
C ILE A 63 -1.83 7.41 3.85
N GLY A 64 -0.86 8.15 3.31
CA GLY A 64 -1.09 9.52 2.84
C GLY A 64 -2.13 9.61 1.72
N PHE A 65 -2.13 8.60 0.83
CA PHE A 65 -3.05 8.49 -0.31
C PHE A 65 -4.43 7.93 0.07
N TYR A 66 -4.48 6.84 0.84
CA TYR A 66 -5.70 6.13 1.27
C TYR A 66 -6.10 6.52 2.70
N ARG A 67 -6.41 7.81 2.92
CA ARG A 67 -6.63 8.36 4.27
C ARG A 67 -7.77 7.69 5.06
N ASP A 68 -8.79 7.22 4.37
CA ASP A 68 -9.96 6.59 4.98
C ASP A 68 -9.78 5.09 5.26
N ASP A 69 -8.64 4.52 4.84
CA ASP A 69 -8.33 3.10 4.98
C ASP A 69 -7.82 2.78 6.38
N LYS A 70 -8.78 2.59 7.30
CA LYS A 70 -8.50 2.29 8.71
C LYS A 70 -7.69 1.00 8.89
N GLU A 71 -8.01 -0.05 8.13
CA GLU A 71 -7.29 -1.32 8.23
C GLU A 71 -5.83 -1.17 7.80
N LEU A 72 -5.58 -0.41 6.73
CA LEU A 72 -4.22 -0.08 6.28
C LEU A 72 -3.49 0.75 7.34
N ARG A 73 -4.17 1.73 7.95
CA ARG A 73 -3.60 2.51 9.06
C ARG A 73 -3.19 1.63 10.23
N GLU A 74 -4.03 0.70 10.65
CA GLU A 74 -3.67 -0.22 11.72
C GLU A 74 -2.53 -1.19 11.34
N VAL A 75 -2.30 -1.46 10.04
CA VAL A 75 -1.10 -2.18 9.59
C VAL A 75 0.12 -1.28 9.72
N TYR A 76 0.01 -0.02 9.27
CA TYR A 76 1.07 0.96 9.36
C TYR A 76 1.50 1.19 10.81
N ASP A 77 0.57 1.38 11.75
CA ASP A 77 0.91 1.63 13.16
C ASP A 77 1.69 0.44 13.78
N LYS A 78 1.32 -0.80 13.42
CA LYS A 78 2.06 -2.00 13.85
C LYS A 78 3.44 -2.08 13.19
N PHE A 79 3.53 -1.68 11.93
CA PHE A 79 4.77 -1.68 11.18
C PHE A 79 5.72 -0.57 11.64
N GLU A 80 5.21 0.58 12.01
CA GLU A 80 5.97 1.67 12.65
C GLU A 80 6.57 1.19 13.96
N GLY A 81 5.81 0.44 14.76
CA GLY A 81 6.35 -0.24 15.95
C GLY A 81 7.49 -1.21 15.62
N LEU A 82 7.41 -1.96 14.52
CA LEU A 82 8.52 -2.81 14.06
C LEU A 82 9.73 -1.96 13.66
N TYR A 83 9.51 -0.91 12.86
CA TYR A 83 10.54 -0.02 12.33
C TYR A 83 11.32 0.69 13.45
N ASN A 84 10.61 1.23 14.44
CA ASN A 84 11.22 1.95 15.56
C ASN A 84 12.04 1.04 16.50
N HIS A 85 11.81 -0.27 16.44
CA HIS A 85 12.47 -1.25 17.28
C HIS A 85 13.45 -2.15 16.51
N MET A 86 13.93 -1.73 15.33
CA MET A 86 14.83 -2.53 14.47
C MET A 86 16.16 -2.98 15.13
N GLU A 87 16.52 -2.42 16.28
CA GLU A 87 17.71 -2.82 17.06
C GLU A 87 17.44 -3.98 18.05
N GLU A 88 16.20 -4.42 18.19
CA GLU A 88 15.83 -5.57 19.02
C GLU A 88 16.46 -6.89 18.54
N PRO A 89 16.61 -7.88 19.43
CA PRO A 89 17.10 -9.20 19.05
C PRO A 89 16.26 -9.82 17.93
N SER A 90 16.93 -10.55 17.04
CA SER A 90 16.33 -11.12 15.81
C SER A 90 15.08 -11.96 16.08
N GLY A 91 15.02 -12.66 17.23
CA GLY A 91 13.85 -13.44 17.63
C GLY A 91 12.59 -12.61 17.89
N GLU A 92 12.73 -11.41 18.46
CA GLU A 92 11.61 -10.51 18.73
C GLU A 92 11.18 -9.78 17.46
N GLN A 93 12.15 -9.36 16.65
CA GLN A 93 11.93 -8.82 15.31
C GLN A 93 11.15 -9.79 14.42
N ARG A 94 11.50 -11.09 14.43
CA ARG A 94 10.75 -12.12 13.69
C ARG A 94 9.29 -12.19 14.13
N LYS A 95 9.00 -12.21 15.43
CA LYS A 95 7.62 -12.26 15.96
C LYS A 95 6.80 -11.03 15.57
N ARG A 96 7.41 -9.83 15.64
CA ARG A 96 6.77 -8.58 15.22
C ARG A 96 6.48 -8.60 13.72
N LEU A 97 7.46 -9.01 12.91
CA LEU A 97 7.32 -9.14 11.45
C LEU A 97 6.21 -10.12 11.08
N GLU A 98 6.18 -11.29 11.71
CA GLU A 98 5.14 -12.30 11.49
C GLU A 98 3.74 -11.74 11.83
N THR A 99 3.63 -10.96 12.91
CA THR A 99 2.37 -10.32 13.32
C THR A 99 1.88 -9.32 12.26
N VAL A 100 2.79 -8.53 11.69
CA VAL A 100 2.47 -7.61 10.58
C VAL A 100 2.06 -8.41 9.34
N LEU A 101 2.88 -9.37 8.93
CA LEU A 101 2.64 -10.21 7.74
C LEU A 101 1.30 -10.92 7.81
N ARG A 102 0.95 -11.50 8.97
CA ARG A 102 -0.34 -12.18 9.17
C ARG A 102 -1.52 -11.23 8.95
N LYS A 103 -1.43 -10.00 9.47
CA LYS A 103 -2.48 -8.99 9.28
C LYS A 103 -2.56 -8.53 7.84
N LEU A 104 -1.40 -8.25 7.22
CA LEU A 104 -1.34 -7.82 5.83
C LEU A 104 -1.89 -8.89 4.89
N ARG A 105 -1.48 -10.16 5.03
CA ARG A 105 -2.01 -11.31 4.27
C ARG A 105 -3.52 -11.44 4.41
N HIS A 106 -4.04 -11.28 5.63
CA HIS A 106 -5.47 -11.33 5.89
C HIS A 106 -6.23 -10.26 5.10
N ILE A 107 -5.78 -9.00 5.19
CA ILE A 107 -6.40 -7.87 4.48
C ILE A 107 -6.29 -8.06 2.96
N THR A 108 -5.10 -8.43 2.46
CA THR A 108 -4.86 -8.70 1.03
C THR A 108 -5.80 -9.77 0.50
N TYR A 109 -5.94 -10.89 1.22
CA TYR A 109 -6.84 -11.98 0.84
C TYR A 109 -8.31 -11.52 0.78
N TRP A 110 -8.79 -10.86 1.84
CA TRP A 110 -10.18 -10.40 1.90
C TRP A 110 -10.50 -9.39 0.80
N ARG A 111 -9.60 -8.45 0.53
CA ARG A 111 -9.79 -7.44 -0.51
C ARG A 111 -9.75 -8.03 -1.91
N LYS A 112 -8.87 -8.99 -2.19
CA LYS A 112 -8.88 -9.72 -3.47
C LYS A 112 -10.21 -10.46 -3.65
N ARG A 113 -10.69 -11.14 -2.61
CA ARG A 113 -11.99 -11.84 -2.64
C ARG A 113 -13.15 -10.88 -2.89
N GLN A 114 -13.17 -9.73 -2.22
CA GLN A 114 -14.20 -8.70 -2.40
C GLN A 114 -14.13 -8.04 -3.77
N SER A 115 -12.94 -7.80 -4.33
CA SER A 115 -12.81 -7.28 -5.69
C SER A 115 -13.39 -8.23 -6.74
N ILE A 116 -13.18 -9.54 -6.57
CA ILE A 116 -13.75 -10.57 -7.47
C ILE A 116 -15.28 -10.61 -7.35
N SER A 117 -15.83 -10.53 -6.13
CA SER A 117 -17.29 -10.53 -5.94
C SER A 117 -17.94 -9.23 -6.39
N SER A 118 -17.26 -8.09 -6.21
CA SER A 118 -17.80 -6.76 -6.56
C SER A 118 -17.74 -6.46 -8.06
N PHE A 119 -16.86 -7.13 -8.79
CA PHE A 119 -16.84 -7.10 -10.26
C PHE A 119 -18.17 -7.59 -10.86
N ALA A 120 -18.86 -8.51 -10.17
CA ALA A 120 -20.18 -9.01 -10.57
C ALA A 120 -21.33 -8.07 -10.17
N SER A 121 -21.11 -7.13 -9.22
CA SER A 121 -22.14 -6.23 -8.68
C SER A 121 -21.93 -4.75 -9.06
N GLY A 122 -20.87 -4.40 -9.78
CA GLY A 122 -20.62 -3.06 -10.31
C GLY A 122 -20.20 -1.99 -9.29
N VAL A 123 -19.92 -2.34 -8.04
CA VAL A 123 -19.54 -1.38 -6.98
C VAL A 123 -18.04 -1.49 -6.67
N PHE A 124 -17.23 -0.55 -7.16
CA PHE A 124 -15.77 -0.57 -6.99
C PHE A 124 -15.32 0.28 -5.79
N TRP A 125 -15.04 -0.38 -4.67
CA TRP A 125 -14.54 0.25 -3.44
C TRP A 125 -13.00 0.27 -3.33
N PHE A 126 -12.29 -0.37 -4.26
CA PHE A 126 -10.83 -0.55 -4.23
C PHE A 126 -10.15 0.07 -5.46
N ARG A 127 -8.94 0.60 -5.26
CA ARG A 127 -8.10 1.11 -6.37
C ARG A 127 -6.66 0.68 -6.21
N ASP A 128 -6.01 0.42 -7.35
CA ASP A 128 -4.59 0.09 -7.39
C ASP A 128 -3.73 1.35 -7.27
N TYR A 129 -2.69 1.29 -6.43
CA TYR A 129 -1.63 2.29 -6.36
C TYR A 129 -0.56 2.02 -7.43
N ARG A 130 -0.26 3.01 -8.25
CA ARG A 130 0.85 2.94 -9.22
C ARG A 130 2.14 3.38 -8.54
N HIS A 131 2.95 2.41 -8.16
CA HIS A 131 4.28 2.61 -7.59
C HIS A 131 5.26 3.09 -8.67
N GLY A 132 6.09 4.10 -8.34
CA GLY A 132 7.22 4.52 -9.17
C GLY A 132 6.93 5.49 -10.33
N MET A 133 5.73 6.06 -10.49
CA MET A 133 5.53 7.14 -11.47
C MET A 133 5.80 8.51 -10.85
N GLY A 134 7.06 8.95 -10.96
CA GLY A 134 7.36 10.36 -11.10
C GLY A 134 6.49 10.96 -12.22
N LYS A 135 5.84 12.08 -11.89
CA LYS A 135 5.11 13.02 -12.76
C LYS A 135 5.17 12.72 -14.27
N GLU A 136 4.11 12.16 -14.84
CA GLU A 136 3.45 12.66 -16.07
C GLU A 136 2.22 11.79 -16.38
N LEU A 137 1.04 12.25 -15.95
CA LEU A 137 -0.21 11.80 -16.55
C LEU A 137 -0.29 12.40 -17.96
N ARG A 138 0.31 11.73 -18.96
CA ARG A 138 0.03 12.05 -20.36
C ARG A 138 -1.42 11.68 -20.62
N LEU A 139 -2.27 12.69 -20.67
CA LEU A 139 -3.67 12.56 -21.07
C LEU A 139 -3.72 11.90 -22.46
N PRO A 140 -4.68 10.99 -22.72
CA PRO A 140 -4.88 10.47 -24.06
C PRO A 140 -5.22 11.64 -24.98
N PHE A 141 -4.51 11.71 -26.10
CA PHE A 141 -4.69 12.68 -27.18
C PHE A 141 -6.18 12.97 -27.43
N LYS A 142 -6.60 14.23 -27.28
CA LYS A 142 -7.89 14.68 -27.80
C LYS A 142 -7.84 14.51 -29.32
N ARG A 143 -8.68 13.64 -29.89
CA ARG A 143 -9.02 13.69 -31.31
C ARG A 143 -9.76 15.00 -31.57
N THR A 144 -9.05 16.02 -32.03
CA THR A 144 -9.65 17.12 -32.77
C THR A 144 -10.13 16.54 -34.10
N ARG A 145 -11.45 16.43 -34.29
CA ARG A 145 -12.02 16.31 -35.64
C ARG A 145 -12.30 17.72 -36.17
N PRO A 146 -11.97 18.02 -37.43
CA PRO A 146 -12.48 19.20 -38.13
C PRO A 146 -13.98 19.09 -38.40
#